data_AF-M8C3N5-F1
#
_entry.id   AF-M8C3N5-F1
#
_cell.length_a   1.000
_cell.length_b   1.000
_cell.length_c   1.000
_cell.angle_alpha   90.00
_cell.angle_beta   90.00
_cell.angle_gamma   90.00
#
_symmetry.space_group_name_H-M   'P 1'
#
loop_
_entity.id
_entity.type
_entity.pdbx_description
1 polymer ?
#
loop_
_entity_poly.entity_id
_entity_poly.type
_entity_poly.pdbx_seq_one_letter_code
_entity_poly.pdbx_strand_id
1 'polypeptide(L)'
;MELRALLDGHHLRERDWAYGAMEESPLFCPRRAGGKVFVSPDYNEGKEGQREATMRRIGYLTRRGVFRGWLTEPGPDAELRKLALLECLGVYDHSLAIKVGVHFFLWYLLHCHFPSPLNFIYIFMQNISNQHI
;
A
#
# COMPACT_ATOMS: atom_id res chain seq x y z
N MET A 1 -16.59 -17.55 7.21
CA MET A 1 -15.85 -16.54 8.00
C MET A 1 -14.74 -17.17 8.84
N GLU A 2 -14.95 -18.38 9.39
CA GLU A 2 -13.96 -19.08 10.23
C GLU A 2 -12.57 -19.26 9.61
N LEU A 3 -12.47 -19.68 8.34
CA LEU A 3 -11.15 -19.90 7.72
C LEU A 3 -10.32 -18.61 7.59
N ARG A 4 -10.94 -17.49 7.19
CA ARG A 4 -10.24 -16.20 7.09
C ARG A 4 -9.84 -15.67 8.46
N ALA A 5 -10.69 -15.83 9.48
CA ALA A 5 -10.32 -15.49 10.86
C ALA A 5 -9.11 -16.28 11.34
N LEU A 6 -8.99 -17.56 10.95
CA LEU A 6 -7.83 -18.40 11.27
C LEU A 6 -6.56 -17.99 10.49
N LEU A 7 -6.68 -17.75 9.18
CA LEU A 7 -5.54 -17.46 8.31
C LEU A 7 -5.00 -16.04 8.47
N ASP A 8 -5.89 -15.05 8.54
CA ASP A 8 -5.52 -13.63 8.58
C ASP A 8 -5.38 -13.10 10.01
N GLY A 9 -6.00 -13.77 10.99
CA GLY A 9 -5.95 -13.47 12.43
C GLY A 9 -6.67 -12.19 12.88
N HIS A 10 -6.57 -11.10 12.12
CA HIS A 10 -7.03 -9.77 12.53
C HIS A 10 -7.36 -8.86 11.34
N HIS A 11 -8.04 -7.75 11.62
CA HIS A 11 -8.29 -6.64 10.66
C HIS A 11 -8.92 -7.08 9.34
N LEU A 12 -9.82 -8.08 9.39
CA LEU A 12 -10.46 -8.66 8.20
C LEU A 12 -11.16 -7.61 7.34
N ARG A 13 -11.83 -6.64 7.97
CA ARG A 13 -12.58 -5.59 7.26
C ARG A 13 -11.64 -4.67 6.49
N GLU A 14 -10.50 -4.32 7.08
CA GLU A 14 -9.49 -3.47 6.46
C GLU A 14 -8.78 -4.20 5.32
N ARG A 15 -8.50 -5.50 5.49
CA ARG A 15 -7.96 -6.37 4.43
C ARG A 15 -8.92 -6.45 3.24
N ASP A 16 -10.19 -6.74 3.49
CA ASP A 16 -11.22 -6.83 2.45
C ASP A 16 -11.41 -5.48 1.75
N TRP A 17 -11.32 -4.38 2.48
CA TRP A 17 -11.36 -3.04 1.91
C TRP A 17 -10.15 -2.74 1.01
N ALA A 18 -8.94 -3.16 1.39
CA ALA A 18 -7.75 -3.01 0.56
C ALA A 18 -7.88 -3.78 -0.76
N TYR A 19 -8.37 -5.02 -0.71
CA TYR A 19 -8.65 -5.80 -1.92
C TYR A 19 -9.74 -5.16 -2.78
N GLY A 20 -10.84 -4.70 -2.19
CA GLY A 20 -11.88 -3.96 -2.91
C GLY A 20 -11.34 -2.72 -3.61
N ALA A 21 -10.48 -1.94 -2.95
CA ALA A 21 -9.83 -0.78 -3.58
C ALA A 21 -8.95 -1.18 -4.78
N MET A 22 -8.26 -2.33 -4.72
CA MET A 22 -7.49 -2.82 -5.86
C MET A 22 -8.41 -3.28 -7.02
N GLU A 23 -9.47 -4.03 -6.71
CA GLU A 23 -10.43 -4.55 -7.70
C GLU A 23 -11.17 -3.44 -8.47
N GLU A 24 -11.42 -2.30 -7.83
CA GLU A 24 -12.13 -1.15 -8.40
C GLU A 24 -11.30 -0.35 -9.43
N SER A 25 -9.99 -0.63 -9.57
CA SER A 25 -9.09 0.21 -10.36
C SER A 25 -8.35 -0.57 -11.46
N PRO A 26 -8.32 -0.06 -12.70
CA PRO A 26 -7.58 -0.71 -13.79
C PRO A 26 -6.07 -0.75 -13.53
N LEU A 27 -5.54 0.05 -12.59
CA LEU A 27 -4.12 0.04 -12.20
C LEU A 27 -3.67 -1.32 -11.63
N PHE A 28 -4.61 -2.13 -11.15
CA PHE A 28 -4.36 -3.45 -10.58
C PHE A 28 -4.74 -4.59 -11.53
N CYS A 29 -4.98 -4.26 -12.80
CA CYS A 29 -5.25 -5.20 -13.89
C CYS A 29 -6.34 -6.24 -13.53
N PRO A 30 -7.55 -5.81 -13.15
CA PRO A 30 -8.60 -6.72 -12.72
C PRO A 30 -9.03 -7.63 -13.88
N ARG A 31 -9.18 -8.92 -13.58
CA ARG A 31 -9.67 -9.95 -14.50
C ARG A 31 -10.89 -10.61 -13.88
N ARG A 32 -11.98 -10.72 -14.65
CA ARG A 32 -13.22 -11.37 -14.21
C ARG A 32 -13.25 -12.81 -14.70
N ALA A 33 -13.38 -13.76 -13.79
CA ALA A 33 -13.50 -15.18 -14.11
C ALA A 33 -14.41 -15.88 -13.08
N GLY A 34 -15.40 -16.65 -13.56
CA GLY A 34 -16.29 -17.42 -12.69
C GLY A 34 -17.06 -16.56 -11.65
N GLY A 35 -17.44 -15.34 -12.00
CA GLY A 35 -18.12 -14.40 -11.10
C GLY A 35 -17.21 -13.74 -10.05
N LYS A 36 -15.89 -14.01 -10.08
CA LYS A 36 -14.89 -13.41 -9.19
C LYS A 36 -14.03 -12.40 -9.93
N VAL A 37 -13.49 -11.43 -9.21
CA VAL A 37 -12.48 -10.49 -9.70
C VAL A 37 -11.13 -10.92 -9.13
N PHE A 38 -10.12 -10.97 -9.98
CA PHE A 38 -8.74 -11.22 -9.59
C PHE A 38 -7.89 -10.03 -10.03
N VAL A 39 -7.01 -9.57 -9.16
CA VAL A 39 -6.03 -8.53 -9.47
C VAL A 39 -4.64 -9.15 -9.48
N SER A 40 -3.82 -8.75 -10.45
CA SER A 40 -2.44 -9.23 -10.57
C SER A 40 -1.61 -8.20 -11.32
N PRO A 41 -0.35 -7.96 -10.94
CA PRO A 41 0.50 -7.05 -11.69
C PRO A 41 0.72 -7.51 -13.12
N ASP A 42 0.73 -6.56 -14.05
CA ASP A 42 1.22 -6.80 -15.40
C ASP A 42 2.74 -6.58 -15.45
N TYR A 43 3.49 -7.66 -15.68
CA TYR A 43 4.95 -7.65 -15.74
C TYR A 43 5.52 -7.51 -17.15
N ASN A 44 4.68 -7.20 -18.14
CA ASN A 44 5.12 -7.08 -19.55
C ASN A 44 5.84 -5.76 -19.86
N GLU A 45 5.84 -4.80 -18.93
CA GLU A 45 6.60 -3.54 -19.04
C GLU A 45 8.03 -3.68 -18.52
N GLY A 46 8.93 -2.86 -19.06
CA GLY A 46 10.30 -2.73 -18.56
C GLY A 46 10.36 -2.13 -17.15
N LYS A 47 11.57 -2.15 -16.54
CA LYS A 47 11.81 -1.70 -15.15
C LYS A 47 11.23 -0.31 -14.85
N GLU A 48 11.40 0.64 -15.76
CA GLU A 48 10.90 2.01 -15.56
C GLU A 48 9.38 2.09 -15.60
N GLY A 49 8.74 1.42 -16.56
CA GLY A 49 7.28 1.30 -16.61
C GLY A 49 6.69 0.66 -15.35
N GLN A 50 7.36 -0.37 -14.80
CA GLN A 50 6.96 -0.97 -13.51
C GLN A 50 7.07 0.00 -12.35
N ARG A 51 8.13 0.82 -12.35
CA ARG A 51 8.37 1.84 -11.32
C ARG A 51 7.27 2.89 -11.34
N GLU A 52 6.94 3.41 -12.52
CA GLU A 52 5.83 4.35 -12.69
C GLU A 52 4.48 3.75 -12.32
N ALA A 53 4.18 2.52 -12.76
CA ALA A 53 2.95 1.82 -12.42
C ALA A 53 2.80 1.66 -10.90
N THR A 54 3.89 1.32 -10.21
CA THR A 54 3.93 1.25 -8.74
C THR A 54 3.61 2.60 -8.11
N MET A 55 4.21 3.69 -8.58
CA MET A 55 3.92 5.04 -8.07
C MET A 55 2.47 5.46 -8.31
N ARG A 56 1.89 5.15 -9.48
CA ARG A 56 0.46 5.39 -9.77
C ARG A 56 -0.45 4.62 -8.83
N ARG A 57 -0.14 3.35 -8.53
CA ARG A 57 -0.88 2.52 -7.56
C ARG A 57 -0.81 3.13 -6.15
N ILE A 58 0.38 3.54 -5.70
CA ILE A 58 0.56 4.23 -4.40
C ILE A 58 -0.31 5.49 -4.35
N GLY A 59 -0.24 6.35 -5.37
CA GLY A 59 -1.04 7.57 -5.43
C GLY A 59 -2.56 7.29 -5.37
N TYR A 60 -3.02 6.24 -6.06
CA TYR A 60 -4.40 5.81 -6.00
C TYR A 60 -4.81 5.32 -4.59
N LEU A 61 -4.02 4.44 -3.97
CA LEU A 61 -4.28 3.92 -2.63
C LEU A 61 -4.27 5.03 -1.56
N THR A 62 -3.38 6.01 -1.70
CA THR A 62 -3.37 7.22 -0.87
C THR A 62 -4.68 7.98 -0.97
N ARG A 63 -5.20 8.21 -2.19
CA ARG A 63 -6.49 8.90 -2.39
C ARG A 63 -7.68 8.11 -1.84
N ARG A 64 -7.62 6.78 -1.86
CA ARG A 64 -8.62 5.92 -1.20
C ARG A 64 -8.49 5.94 0.33
N GLY A 65 -7.36 6.42 0.87
CA GLY A 65 -7.13 6.54 2.31
C GLY A 65 -6.50 5.30 2.94
N VAL A 66 -5.96 4.37 2.14
CA VAL A 66 -5.36 3.11 2.63
C VAL A 66 -4.25 3.36 3.65
N PHE A 67 -3.51 4.45 3.46
CA PHE A 67 -2.41 4.84 4.35
C PHE A 67 -2.83 5.78 5.48
N ARG A 68 -4.13 5.98 5.72
CA ARG A 68 -4.62 6.88 6.79
C ARG A 68 -4.13 6.38 8.15
N GLY A 69 -3.55 7.29 8.91
CA GLY A 69 -3.06 7.01 10.27
C GLY A 69 -1.69 6.34 10.31
N TRP A 70 -1.11 5.90 9.18
CA TRP A 70 0.13 5.11 9.19
C TRP A 70 1.35 5.82 9.82
N LEU A 71 1.33 7.16 9.91
CA LEU A 71 2.41 7.97 10.50
C LEU A 71 2.01 8.72 11.75
N THR A 72 0.70 8.83 11.99
CA THR A 72 0.13 9.77 12.96
C THR A 72 -0.63 9.07 14.06
N GLU A 73 -1.14 7.86 13.80
CA GLU A 73 -1.95 7.13 14.76
C GLU A 73 -1.05 6.21 15.59
N PRO A 74 -0.96 6.44 16.92
CA PRO A 74 -0.13 5.65 17.78
C PRO A 74 -0.86 4.38 18.27
N GLY A 75 -0.08 3.40 18.70
CA GLY A 75 -0.55 2.27 19.50
C GLY A 75 -0.54 0.93 18.76
N PRO A 76 -0.64 -0.19 19.50
CA PRO A 76 -0.46 -1.53 18.94
C PRO A 76 -1.46 -1.89 17.85
N ASP A 77 -2.72 -1.48 18.00
CA ASP A 77 -3.78 -1.77 17.03
C ASP A 77 -3.51 -1.07 15.68
N ALA A 78 -3.07 0.19 15.72
CA ALA A 78 -2.70 0.95 14.52
C ALA A 78 -1.51 0.32 13.78
N GLU A 79 -0.51 -0.20 14.50
CA GLU A 79 0.61 -0.94 13.91
C GLU A 79 0.16 -2.28 13.31
N LEU A 80 -0.71 -3.03 13.99
CA LEU A 80 -1.28 -4.28 13.45
C LEU A 80 -2.12 -4.03 12.20
N ARG A 81 -2.91 -2.96 12.17
CA ARG A 81 -3.67 -2.54 10.99
C ARG A 81 -2.75 -2.21 9.82
N LYS A 82 -1.66 -1.48 10.08
CA LYS A 82 -0.62 -1.15 9.09
C LYS A 82 0.00 -2.42 8.51
N LEU A 83 0.36 -3.38 9.36
CA LEU A 83 0.92 -4.68 8.94
C LEU A 83 -0.08 -5.50 8.11
N ALA A 84 -1.36 -5.57 8.54
CA ALA A 84 -2.41 -6.26 7.80
C ALA A 84 -2.55 -5.73 6.36
N LEU A 85 -2.55 -4.40 6.22
CA LEU A 85 -2.66 -3.74 4.92
C LEU A 85 -1.39 -3.92 4.10
N LEU A 86 -0.20 -3.86 4.70
CA LEU A 86 1.06 -4.11 4.01
C LEU A 86 1.15 -5.53 3.45
N GLU A 87 0.67 -6.53 4.19
CA GLU A 87 0.56 -7.91 3.71
C GLU A 87 -0.35 -8.00 2.49
N CYS A 88 -1.51 -7.35 2.49
CA CYS A 88 -2.40 -7.32 1.32
C CYS A 88 -1.69 -6.75 0.09
N LEU A 89 -0.91 -5.67 0.26
CA LEU A 89 -0.10 -5.10 -0.83
C LEU A 89 0.99 -6.06 -1.30
N GLY A 90 1.63 -6.78 -0.38
CA GLY A 90 2.70 -7.74 -0.67
C GLY A 90 2.19 -9.00 -1.39
N VAL A 91 0.97 -9.44 -1.08
CA VAL A 91 0.28 -10.51 -1.81
C VAL A 91 0.01 -10.11 -3.25
N TYR A 92 -0.34 -8.85 -3.49
CA TYR A 92 -0.53 -8.34 -4.86
C TYR A 92 0.81 -8.18 -5.59
N ASP A 93 1.76 -7.43 -5.02
CA ASP A 93 3.06 -7.17 -5.64
C ASP A 93 4.13 -6.88 -4.59
N HIS A 94 5.21 -7.65 -4.64
CA HIS A 94 6.33 -7.47 -3.71
C HIS A 94 6.99 -6.09 -3.84
N SER A 95 7.13 -5.55 -5.06
CA SER A 95 7.78 -4.25 -5.30
C SER A 95 6.96 -3.10 -4.69
N LEU A 96 5.64 -3.16 -4.81
CA LEU A 96 4.72 -2.22 -4.15
C LEU A 96 4.88 -2.25 -2.63
N ALA A 97 4.87 -3.44 -2.02
CA ALA A 97 5.02 -3.57 -0.57
C ALA A 97 6.38 -3.08 -0.07
N ILE A 98 7.48 -3.39 -0.76
CA ILE A 98 8.80 -2.87 -0.41
C ILE A 98 8.85 -1.36 -0.55
N LYS A 99 8.31 -0.80 -1.65
CA LYS A 99 8.29 0.64 -1.86
C LYS A 99 7.55 1.34 -0.73
N VAL A 100 6.36 0.88 -0.37
CA VAL A 100 5.59 1.44 0.75
C VAL A 100 6.32 1.20 2.09
N GLY A 101 6.78 -0.03 2.32
CA GLY A 101 7.41 -0.44 3.57
C GLY A 101 8.66 0.36 3.94
N VAL A 102 9.56 0.61 2.98
CA VAL A 102 10.75 1.43 3.20
C VAL A 102 10.38 2.85 3.63
N HIS A 103 9.35 3.45 3.03
CA HIS A 103 8.94 4.82 3.35
C HIS A 103 8.28 4.94 4.74
N PHE A 104 7.47 3.96 5.13
CA PHE A 104 6.73 4.03 6.40
C PHE A 104 7.47 3.42 7.59
N PHE A 105 8.30 2.40 7.40
CA PHE A 105 8.98 1.69 8.51
C PHE A 105 10.44 2.11 8.67
N LEU A 106 11.24 2.10 7.60
CA LEU A 106 12.69 2.36 7.70
C LEU A 106 13.01 3.85 7.77
N TRP A 107 12.38 4.67 6.94
CA TRP A 107 12.61 6.12 6.95
C TRP A 107 12.05 6.77 8.23
N TYR A 108 10.93 6.28 8.76
CA TYR A 108 10.40 6.72 10.05
C TYR A 108 11.35 6.42 11.21
N LEU A 109 11.93 5.20 11.27
CA LEU A 109 12.93 4.81 12.27
C LEU A 109 14.19 5.69 12.25
N LEU A 110 14.65 6.11 11.06
CA LEU A 110 15.79 7.03 10.93
C LEU A 110 15.48 8.44 11.44
N HIS A 111 14.22 8.90 11.33
CA HIS A 111 13.80 10.22 11.81
C HIS A 111 13.53 10.30 13.32
N CYS A 112 13.28 9.17 14.00
CA CYS A 112 13.30 9.15 15.47
C CYS A 112 14.67 9.54 16.06
N HIS A 113 15.74 9.56 15.25
CA HIS A 113 17.04 10.10 15.60
C HIS A 113 17.34 11.52 15.06
N PHE A 114 16.51 12.08 14.16
CA PHE A 114 16.71 13.43 13.59
C PHE A 114 15.36 14.19 13.43
N PRO A 115 15.08 15.20 14.28
CA PRO A 115 13.75 15.77 14.41
C PRO A 115 13.52 16.89 13.38
N SER A 116 12.81 16.60 12.30
CA SER A 116 11.96 17.61 11.63
C SER A 116 10.78 16.92 10.92
N PRO A 117 9.60 16.83 11.57
CA PRO A 117 8.45 16.10 11.03
C PRO A 117 7.82 16.76 9.79
N LEU A 118 7.99 18.07 9.61
CA LEU A 118 7.38 18.83 8.52
C LEU A 118 8.00 18.53 7.15
N ASN A 119 9.25 18.06 7.10
CA ASN A 119 9.90 17.68 5.86
C ASN A 119 9.41 16.32 5.32
N PHE A 120 8.87 15.43 6.17
CA PHE A 120 8.45 14.09 5.73
C PHE A 120 7.23 14.12 4.81
N ILE A 121 6.15 14.80 5.22
CA ILE A 121 4.93 14.91 4.40
C ILE A 121 5.24 15.69 3.12
N TYR A 122 6.01 16.78 3.23
CA TYR A 122 6.41 17.58 2.08
C TYR A 122 7.28 16.79 1.11
N ILE A 123 8.34 16.09 1.55
CA ILE A 123 9.22 15.30 0.68
C ILE A 123 8.55 14.03 0.16
N PHE A 124 7.66 13.38 0.91
CA PHE A 124 6.87 12.25 0.42
C PHE A 124 5.86 12.69 -0.65
N MET A 125 5.11 13.77 -0.39
CA MET A 125 4.19 14.35 -1.37
C MET A 125 4.96 14.92 -2.57
N GLN A 126 6.13 15.53 -2.38
CA GLN A 126 7.01 16.01 -3.46
C GLN A 126 7.70 14.86 -4.19
N ASN A 127 8.07 13.74 -3.57
CA ASN A 127 8.57 12.57 -4.31
C ASN A 127 7.45 11.83 -5.03
N ILE A 128 6.21 11.89 -4.56
CA ILE A 128 5.05 11.40 -5.31
C ILE A 128 4.68 12.38 -6.44
N SER A 129 4.86 13.69 -6.25
CA SER A 129 4.45 14.73 -7.20
C SER A 129 5.54 15.15 -8.21
N ASN A 130 6.84 15.09 -7.85
CA ASN A 130 7.99 15.46 -8.70
C ASN A 130 8.52 14.29 -9.54
N GLN A 131 7.89 13.11 -9.43
CA GLN A 131 8.05 12.03 -10.39
C GLN A 131 7.10 12.34 -11.55
N HIS A 132 7.43 13.40 -12.31
CA HIS A 132 6.65 13.87 -13.44
C HIS A 132 6.46 12.76 -14.47
N ILE A 133 5.21 12.71 -14.94
CA ILE A 133 4.74 12.27 -16.27
C ILE A 133 5.79 12.53 -17.35
#